data_AF-A0A9W5YV57-F1
#
_entry.id   AF-A0A9W5YV57-F1
#
_cell.length_a   1.000
_cell.length_b   1.000
_cell.length_c   1.000
_cell.angle_alpha   90.00
_cell.angle_beta   90.00
_cell.angle_gamma   90.00
#
_symmetry.space_group_name_H-M   'P 1'
#
loop_
_entity.id
_entity.type
_entity.pdbx_description
1 polymer ?
#
loop_
_entity_poly.entity_id
_entity_poly.type
_entity_poly.pdbx_seq_one_letter_code
_entity_poly.pdbx_strand_id
1 'polypeptide(L)'
;MKSTLIFFASAVTLFMNHAHGCGIPGTFCHSWGAKACECNGGHLLECQVTVAPIIDGQGGETEAFWTKIRNCPVPGGGGLQCVNGACS
;
A
#
# COMPACT_ATOMS: atom_id res chain seq x y z
N MET A 1 -27.87 -14.98 -45.14
CA MET A 1 -27.00 -16.03 -44.58
C MET A 1 -25.90 -15.36 -43.78
N LYS A 2 -25.80 -15.74 -42.49
CA LYS A 2 -24.75 -15.50 -41.48
C LYS A 2 -24.19 -14.08 -41.32
N SER A 3 -24.82 -13.33 -40.41
CA SER A 3 -24.18 -12.24 -39.66
C SER A 3 -23.32 -12.86 -38.57
N THR A 4 -21.99 -12.71 -38.66
CA THR A 4 -21.04 -13.23 -37.68
C THR A 4 -20.86 -12.18 -36.59
N LEU A 5 -21.65 -12.30 -35.52
CA LEU A 5 -21.45 -11.55 -34.27
C LEU A 5 -20.25 -12.14 -33.55
N ILE A 6 -19.10 -11.48 -33.67
CA ILE A 6 -17.88 -11.80 -32.94
C ILE A 6 -18.01 -11.17 -31.55
N PHE A 7 -18.51 -11.96 -30.59
CA PHE A 7 -18.37 -11.69 -29.15
C PHE A 7 -16.90 -11.96 -28.78
N PHE A 8 -16.07 -10.92 -28.73
CA PHE A 8 -14.71 -11.03 -28.17
C PHE A 8 -14.62 -10.27 -26.86
N ALA A 9 -14.58 -11.09 -25.80
CA ALA A 9 -13.86 -10.90 -24.56
C ALA A 9 -14.01 -9.53 -23.90
N SER A 10 -15.02 -9.43 -23.03
CA SER A 10 -14.93 -8.60 -21.84
C SER A 10 -13.71 -9.05 -21.02
N ALA A 11 -12.55 -8.45 -21.29
CA ALA A 11 -11.48 -8.35 -20.32
C ALA A 11 -11.97 -7.39 -19.23
N VAL A 12 -12.89 -7.88 -18.40
CA VAL A 12 -13.09 -7.35 -17.05
C VAL A 12 -11.83 -7.72 -16.32
N THR A 13 -10.79 -6.89 -16.49
CA THR A 13 -9.71 -6.81 -15.52
C THR A 13 -10.41 -6.37 -14.26
N LEU A 14 -10.74 -7.34 -13.40
CA LEU A 14 -11.06 -7.13 -12.01
C LEU A 14 -9.84 -6.43 -11.40
N PHE A 15 -9.79 -5.10 -11.54
CA PHE A 15 -9.14 -4.25 -10.57
C PHE A 15 -9.99 -4.41 -9.32
N MET A 16 -9.76 -5.51 -8.60
CA MET A 16 -10.35 -5.73 -7.30
C MET A 16 -9.93 -4.52 -6.47
N ASN A 17 -10.94 -3.72 -6.12
CA ASN A 17 -10.89 -2.66 -5.14
C ASN A 17 -10.39 -3.24 -3.80
N HIS A 18 -9.09 -3.43 -3.65
CA HIS A 18 -8.48 -3.66 -2.36
C HIS A 18 -8.25 -2.28 -1.74
N ALA A 19 -9.35 -1.59 -1.45
CA ALA A 19 -9.38 -0.30 -0.77
C ALA A 19 -9.14 -0.47 0.75
N HIS A 20 -8.22 -1.35 1.15
CA HIS A 20 -7.33 -1.01 2.24
C HIS A 20 -6.25 -0.16 1.60
N GLY A 21 -6.44 1.17 1.61
CA GLY A 21 -5.56 2.11 0.93
C GLY A 21 -4.10 1.75 1.15
N CYS A 22 -3.35 1.53 0.08
CA CYS A 22 -1.91 1.31 0.17
C CYS A 22 -1.26 2.54 0.84
N GLY A 23 -0.17 2.32 1.55
CA GLY A 23 0.59 3.41 2.17
C GLY A 23 1.57 4.02 1.17
N ILE A 24 1.77 5.33 1.26
CA ILE A 24 2.86 6.01 0.57
C ILE A 24 3.94 6.31 1.63
N PRO A 25 5.18 5.84 1.47
CA PRO A 25 6.23 6.08 2.44
C PRO A 25 6.44 7.57 2.69
N GLY A 26 6.59 7.96 3.95
CA GLY A 26 6.78 9.34 4.36
C GLY A 26 5.50 10.18 4.40
N THR A 27 4.33 9.64 4.07
CA THR A 27 3.07 10.35 4.26
C THR A 27 2.46 10.04 5.62
N PHE A 28 1.62 10.95 6.11
CA PHE A 28 0.88 10.79 7.35
C PHE A 28 0.00 9.54 7.34
N CYS A 29 -0.13 8.92 8.51
CA CYS A 29 -0.99 7.78 8.76
C CYS A 29 -1.74 7.95 10.08
N HIS A 30 -2.97 7.43 10.14
CA HIS A 30 -3.89 7.73 11.24
C HIS A 30 -3.85 6.74 12.41
N SER A 31 -3.26 5.56 12.22
CA SER A 31 -3.31 4.48 13.21
C SER A 31 -1.92 3.89 13.43
N TRP A 32 -1.33 4.17 14.59
CA TRP A 32 0.00 3.70 14.94
C TRP A 32 0.09 2.18 14.93
N GLY A 33 1.19 1.64 14.38
CA GLY A 33 1.39 0.20 14.21
C GLY A 33 0.52 -0.43 13.13
N ALA A 34 -0.35 0.34 12.45
CA ALA A 34 -1.05 -0.16 11.27
C ALA A 34 -0.03 -0.60 10.23
N LYS A 35 -0.37 -1.66 9.49
CA LYS A 35 0.44 -2.20 8.41
C LYS A 35 -0.28 -1.99 7.09
N ALA A 36 0.47 -1.58 6.08
CA ALA A 36 -0.04 -1.39 4.73
C ALA A 36 1.00 -1.84 3.71
N CYS A 37 0.54 -2.21 2.52
CA CYS A 37 1.42 -2.40 1.38
C CYS A 37 1.80 -1.06 0.79
N GLU A 38 3.04 -0.90 0.32
CA GLU A 38 3.44 0.29 -0.42
C GLU A 38 2.67 0.42 -1.73
N CYS A 39 2.16 1.61 -2.01
CA CYS A 39 1.57 1.91 -3.32
C CYS A 39 2.62 1.78 -4.43
N ASN A 40 2.33 0.96 -5.44
CA ASN A 40 3.19 0.73 -6.61
C ASN A 40 4.63 0.28 -6.26
N GLY A 41 4.80 -0.36 -5.09
CA GLY A 41 6.09 -0.82 -4.63
C GLY A 41 6.03 -2.20 -4.00
N GLY A 42 7.20 -2.70 -3.64
CA GLY A 42 7.39 -4.05 -3.10
C GLY A 42 7.68 -4.07 -1.61
N HIS A 43 7.26 -3.07 -0.84
CA HIS A 43 7.61 -2.96 0.57
C HIS A 43 6.39 -3.10 1.47
N LEU A 44 6.62 -3.66 2.66
CA LEU A 44 5.69 -3.58 3.76
C LEU A 44 5.95 -2.30 4.55
N LEU A 45 4.90 -1.55 4.81
CA LEU A 45 4.93 -0.31 5.57
C LEU A 45 4.32 -0.52 6.95
N GLU A 46 4.83 0.21 7.92
CA GLU A 46 4.26 0.35 9.26
C GLU A 46 4.06 1.83 9.58
N CYS A 47 2.92 2.18 10.16
CA CYS A 47 2.63 3.53 10.62
C CYS A 47 3.39 3.77 11.92
N GLN A 48 4.51 4.48 11.85
CA GLN A 48 5.41 4.71 12.97
C GLN A 48 5.33 6.15 13.46
N VAL A 49 5.43 6.31 14.77
CA VAL A 49 5.44 7.61 15.44
C VAL A 49 6.81 8.26 15.29
N THR A 50 6.82 9.51 14.86
CA THR A 50 7.97 10.39 14.88
C THR A 50 7.66 11.58 15.78
N VAL A 51 8.51 11.81 16.78
CA VAL A 51 8.39 12.98 17.65
C VAL A 51 9.06 14.15 16.95
N ALA A 52 8.29 15.19 16.62
CA ALA A 52 8.87 16.43 16.11
C ALA A 52 9.82 17.01 17.19
N PRO A 53 11.08 17.35 16.83
CA PRO A 53 12.02 17.91 17.79
C PRO A 53 11.46 19.22 18.36
N ILE A 54 11.63 19.43 19.67
CA ILE A 54 11.20 20.65 20.36
C ILE A 54 12.04 21.81 19.86
N ILE A 55 11.41 22.79 19.20
CA ILE A 55 12.03 24.07 18.85
C ILE A 55 11.30 25.16 19.65
N ASP A 56 12.06 26.03 20.32
CA ASP A 56 11.56 27.21 21.05
C ASP A 56 10.52 26.95 22.16
N GLY A 57 10.60 25.80 22.84
CA GLY A 57 9.71 25.48 23.96
C GLY A 57 8.28 25.11 23.55
N GLN A 58 7.98 25.14 22.25
CA GLN A 58 6.80 24.50 21.67
C GLN A 58 7.21 23.10 21.22
N GLY A 59 7.02 22.14 22.11
CA GLY A 59 7.34 20.74 21.84
C GLY A 59 6.14 19.93 21.39
N GLY A 60 6.40 18.98 20.49
CA GLY A 60 5.93 17.62 20.71
C GLY A 60 4.59 17.23 20.10
N GLU A 61 4.17 17.80 18.96
CA GLU A 61 3.15 17.11 18.19
C GLU A 61 3.71 15.75 17.73
N THR A 62 3.03 14.70 18.16
CA THR A 62 3.37 13.33 17.83
C THR A 62 2.71 13.01 16.51
N GLU A 63 3.50 13.04 15.44
CA GLU A 63 3.03 12.70 14.11
C GLU A 63 3.36 11.24 13.81
N ALA A 64 2.58 10.63 12.92
CA ALA A 64 2.87 9.28 12.46
C ALA A 64 2.93 9.22 10.95
N PHE A 65 3.95 8.51 10.46
CA PHE A 65 4.25 8.39 9.05
C PHE A 65 4.36 6.93 8.65
N TRP A 66 4.03 6.64 7.39
CA TRP A 66 4.31 5.34 6.81
C TRP A 66 5.81 5.14 6.63
N THR A 67 6.38 4.19 7.34
CA THR A 67 7.80 3.83 7.28
C THR A 67 7.96 2.47 6.62
N LYS A 68 8.96 2.34 5.75
CA LYS A 68 9.34 1.05 5.16
C LYS A 68 9.99 0.17 6.22
N ILE A 69 9.40 -0.98 6.51
CA ILE A 69 9.94 -1.90 7.53
C ILE A 69 10.57 -3.15 6.94
N ARG A 70 10.17 -3.56 5.73
CA ARG A 70 10.82 -4.67 5.01
C ARG A 70 10.47 -4.67 3.52
N ASN A 71 11.35 -5.30 2.74
CA ASN A 71 11.06 -5.68 1.36
C ASN A 71 10.18 -6.94 1.36
N CYS A 72 9.19 -6.96 0.47
CA CYS A 72 8.40 -8.14 0.15
C CYS A 72 8.92 -8.78 -1.15
N PRO A 73 9.20 -10.10 -1.14
CA PRO A 73 9.77 -10.77 -2.31
C PRO A 73 8.80 -10.79 -3.50
N VAL A 74 9.35 -10.89 -4.71
CA VAL A 74 8.57 -11.16 -5.92
C VAL A 74 8.18 -12.65 -5.92
N PRO A 75 6.88 -13.00 -5.98
CA PRO A 75 6.46 -14.39 -6.03
C PRO A 75 6.97 -15.08 -7.31
N GLY A 76 7.47 -16.32 -7.19
CA GLY A 76 8.05 -17.06 -8.32
C GLY A 76 7.07 -17.40 -9.45
N GLY A 77 5.75 -17.36 -9.18
CA GLY A 77 4.69 -17.53 -10.18
C GLY A 77 4.13 -16.22 -10.75
N GLY A 78 4.72 -15.07 -10.42
CA GLY A 78 4.10 -13.77 -10.61
C GLY A 78 3.01 -13.47 -9.57
N GLY A 79 2.51 -12.23 -9.55
CA GLY A 79 1.51 -11.77 -8.59
C GLY A 79 1.94 -10.56 -7.77
N LEU A 80 1.10 -10.15 -6.81
CA LEU A 80 1.38 -9.02 -5.93
C LEU A 80 2.39 -9.43 -4.85
N GLN A 81 3.39 -8.59 -4.60
CA GLN A 81 4.42 -8.80 -3.56
C GLN A 81 3.85 -8.63 -2.14
N CYS A 82 2.79 -7.84 -2.00
CA CYS A 82 2.17 -7.55 -0.72
C CYS A 82 0.64 -7.52 -0.87
N VAL A 83 -0.06 -8.11 0.08
CA VAL A 83 -1.52 -8.17 0.16
C VAL A 83 -1.95 -7.88 1.59
N ASN A 84 -2.85 -6.92 1.78
CA ASN A 84 -3.46 -6.58 3.08
C ASN A 84 -2.45 -6.33 4.22
N GLY A 85 -1.34 -5.63 3.94
CA GLY A 85 -0.33 -5.34 4.96
C GLY A 85 0.51 -6.56 5.37
N ALA A 86 0.61 -7.56 4.49
CA ALA A 86 1.50 -8.70 4.63
C ALA A 86 2.20 -9.00 3.31
N CYS A 87 3.48 -9.41 3.36
CA CYS A 87 4.15 -9.95 2.18
C CYS A 87 3.51 -11.29 1.80
N SER A 88 3.40 -11.55 0.50
CA SER A 88 2.87 -12.80 -0.07
C SER A 88 3.91 -13.90 -0.19
#